data_AF-A0A4D4KNI7-F1
#
_entry.id   AF-A0A4D4KNI7-F1
#
_cell.length_a   1.000
_cell.length_b   1.000
_cell.length_c   1.000
_cell.angle_alpha   90.00
_cell.angle_beta   90.00
_cell.angle_gamma   90.00
#
_symmetry.space_group_name_H-M   'P 1'
#
loop_
_entity.id
_entity.type
_entity.pdbx_description
1 polymer ?
#
loop_
_entity_poly.entity_id
_entity_poly.type
_entity_poly.pdbx_seq_one_letter_code
_entity_poly.pdbx_strand_id
1 'polypeptide(L)'
;MLADFFNYDYGQFKRSFYIFLFQTPLAEAGAAAHDMALIDGLWRDWSPGYKDAAEDIAHVKESLRDPAHLAAAIGYYRALFDPSRHVEAYAAEQEAVTATGEVPILYLHGTDDGCIGADVVQGAPDHLPAGSRMELVDGAGHFLHLERPERINREVLAWLAG
;
A
#
# COMPACT_ATOMS: atom_id res chain seq x y z
N MET A 1 12.30 -9.72 -4.08
CA MET A 1 10.83 -9.63 -3.87
C MET A 1 10.36 -10.51 -2.72
N LEU A 2 10.28 -11.85 -2.86
CA LEU A 2 9.88 -12.73 -1.76
C LEU A 2 10.92 -12.78 -0.62
N ALA A 3 12.21 -12.81 -0.94
CA ALA A 3 13.28 -12.83 0.07
C ALA A 3 13.30 -11.55 0.94
N ASP A 4 13.09 -10.38 0.33
CA ASP A 4 13.07 -9.10 1.04
C ASP A 4 11.81 -8.94 1.90
N PHE A 5 10.69 -9.52 1.46
CA PHE A 5 9.47 -9.62 2.26
C PHE A 5 9.70 -10.43 3.55
N PHE A 6 10.65 -11.37 3.57
CA PHE A 6 11.05 -12.11 4.77
C PHE A 6 12.09 -11.40 5.64
N ASN A 7 12.65 -10.27 5.20
CA ASN A 7 13.55 -9.45 6.02
C ASN A 7 12.80 -8.51 6.98
N TYR A 8 11.47 -8.50 6.92
CA TYR A 8 10.63 -7.76 7.85
C TYR A 8 10.76 -8.29 9.28
N ASP A 9 10.78 -7.36 10.23
CA ASP A 9 10.74 -7.73 11.64
C ASP A 9 9.36 -8.28 12.02
N TYR A 10 9.25 -8.81 13.24
CA TYR A 10 8.00 -9.36 13.75
C TYR A 10 6.87 -8.33 13.80
N GLY A 11 7.18 -7.04 14.01
CA GLY A 11 6.21 -5.96 14.04
C GLY A 11 5.57 -5.74 12.67
N GLN A 12 6.39 -5.64 11.63
CA GLN A 12 5.91 -5.49 10.26
C GLN A 12 5.16 -6.73 9.77
N PHE A 13 5.61 -7.94 10.12
CA PHE A 13 4.85 -9.16 9.81
C PHE A 13 3.43 -9.17 10.37
N LYS A 14 3.24 -8.65 11.59
CA LYS A 14 1.89 -8.50 12.17
C LYS A 14 1.04 -7.52 11.40
N ARG A 15 1.59 -6.37 11.00
CA ARG A 15 0.89 -5.37 10.19
C ARG A 15 0.43 -5.97 8.85
N SER A 16 1.24 -6.85 8.27
CA SER A 16 0.99 -7.53 7.00
C SER A 16 0.07 -8.77 7.08
N PHE A 17 -0.61 -9.04 8.21
CA PHE A 17 -1.42 -10.27 8.39
C PHE A 17 -2.46 -10.49 7.28
N TYR A 18 -3.06 -9.39 6.79
CA TYR A 18 -4.14 -9.41 5.80
C TYR A 18 -3.68 -9.99 4.46
N ILE A 19 -2.41 -9.80 4.10
CA ILE A 19 -1.81 -10.38 2.88
C ILE A 19 -1.93 -11.90 2.91
N PHE A 20 -1.69 -12.51 4.07
CA PHE A 20 -1.79 -13.96 4.27
C PHE A 20 -3.24 -14.45 4.35
N LEU A 21 -4.12 -13.69 5.01
CA LEU A 21 -5.56 -13.97 5.01
C LEU A 21 -6.12 -14.03 3.58
N PHE A 22 -5.67 -13.12 2.72
CA PHE A 22 -6.11 -13.01 1.33
C PHE A 22 -5.63 -14.14 0.40
N GLN A 23 -4.70 -14.97 0.88
CA GLN A 23 -4.33 -16.22 0.19
C GLN A 23 -5.34 -17.35 0.41
N THR A 24 -6.25 -17.20 1.37
CA THR A 24 -7.16 -18.29 1.76
C THR A 24 -8.47 -18.28 0.95
N PRO A 25 -9.18 -19.41 0.88
CA PRO A 25 -10.53 -19.47 0.32
C PRO A 25 -11.58 -18.65 1.11
N LEU A 26 -11.24 -18.14 2.29
CA LEU A 26 -12.12 -17.35 3.14
C LEU A 26 -12.00 -15.84 2.88
N ALA A 27 -11.07 -15.41 2.02
CA ALA A 27 -10.70 -14.01 1.83
C ALA A 27 -11.88 -13.10 1.49
N GLU A 28 -12.61 -13.38 0.41
CA GLU A 28 -13.74 -12.57 -0.05
C GLU A 28 -14.87 -12.57 0.98
N ALA A 29 -15.20 -13.74 1.54
CA ALA A 29 -16.25 -13.86 2.55
C ALA A 29 -15.90 -13.08 3.83
N GLY A 30 -14.66 -13.17 4.30
CA GLY A 30 -14.17 -12.45 5.47
C GLY A 30 -14.09 -10.94 5.24
N ALA A 31 -13.63 -10.52 4.06
CA ALA A 31 -13.57 -9.10 3.71
C ALA A 31 -14.95 -8.47 3.53
N ALA A 32 -15.94 -9.21 3.02
CA ALA A 32 -17.32 -8.74 2.86
C ALA A 32 -18.16 -8.81 4.15
N ALA A 33 -17.72 -9.58 5.15
CA ALA A 33 -18.48 -9.80 6.38
C ALA A 33 -18.66 -8.50 7.19
N HIS A 34 -19.77 -8.44 7.94
CA HIS A 34 -20.09 -7.35 8.88
C HIS A 34 -19.96 -5.94 8.27
N ASP A 35 -20.50 -5.76 7.06
CA ASP A 35 -20.36 -4.51 6.30
C ASP A 35 -18.90 -4.09 6.11
N MET A 36 -18.05 -5.06 5.79
CA MET A 36 -16.61 -4.86 5.57
C MET A 36 -15.85 -4.32 6.79
N ALA A 37 -16.19 -4.79 7.99
CA ALA A 37 -15.53 -4.37 9.24
C ALA A 37 -14.01 -4.60 9.25
N LEU A 38 -13.49 -5.53 8.45
CA LEU A 38 -12.05 -5.71 8.24
C LEU A 38 -11.41 -4.45 7.63
N ILE A 39 -12.06 -3.82 6.66
CA ILE A 39 -11.58 -2.60 6.00
C ILE A 39 -11.57 -1.43 7.00
N ASP A 40 -12.59 -1.31 7.86
CA ASP A 40 -12.61 -0.32 8.94
C ASP A 40 -11.45 -0.52 9.94
N GLY A 41 -11.12 -1.78 10.23
CA GLY A 41 -9.97 -2.13 11.08
C GLY A 41 -8.65 -1.72 10.43
N LEU A 42 -8.43 -2.14 9.19
CA LEU A 42 -7.21 -1.84 8.44
C LEU A 42 -7.01 -0.32 8.31
N TRP A 43 -8.04 0.45 7.99
CA TRP A 43 -7.92 1.91 7.91
C TRP A 43 -7.51 2.56 9.23
N ARG A 44 -8.10 2.14 10.36
CA ARG A 44 -7.73 2.65 11.69
C ARG A 44 -6.30 2.27 12.06
N ASP A 45 -5.88 1.06 11.73
CA ASP A 45 -4.53 0.58 12.02
C ASP A 45 -3.50 1.27 11.13
N TRP A 46 -3.78 1.42 9.84
CA TRP A 46 -2.87 2.02 8.85
C TRP A 46 -2.75 3.53 8.98
N SER A 47 -3.77 4.21 9.48
CA SER A 47 -3.80 5.68 9.60
C SER A 47 -4.41 6.11 10.94
N PRO A 48 -3.71 5.87 12.07
CA PRO A 48 -4.23 6.12 13.42
C PRO A 48 -4.51 7.61 13.70
N GLY A 49 -3.86 8.51 12.96
CA GLY A 49 -4.11 9.95 13.00
C GLY A 49 -5.35 10.40 12.23
N TYR A 50 -5.91 9.56 11.35
CA TYR A 50 -6.99 9.94 10.44
C TYR A 50 -8.38 9.78 11.07
N LYS A 51 -8.74 10.70 11.98
CA LYS A 51 -9.95 10.58 12.82
C LYS A 51 -11.27 10.72 12.07
N ASP A 52 -11.31 11.47 10.97
CA ASP A 52 -12.53 11.80 10.23
C ASP A 52 -12.65 11.02 8.90
N ALA A 53 -12.05 9.84 8.81
CA ALA A 53 -11.98 9.03 7.59
C ALA A 53 -13.31 8.36 7.16
N ALA A 54 -14.41 8.60 7.88
CA ALA A 54 -15.66 7.85 7.70
C ALA A 54 -16.25 7.98 6.27
N GLU A 55 -16.14 9.18 5.68
CA GLU A 55 -16.59 9.43 4.30
C GLU A 55 -15.74 8.67 3.28
N ASP A 56 -14.40 8.71 3.40
CA ASP A 56 -13.51 8.01 2.49
C ASP A 56 -13.66 6.49 2.60
N ILE A 57 -13.77 5.97 3.83
CA ILE A 57 -14.02 4.55 4.06
C ILE A 57 -15.35 4.14 3.41
N ALA A 58 -16.40 4.98 3.48
CA ALA A 58 -17.66 4.69 2.81
C ALA A 58 -17.52 4.60 1.29
N HIS A 59 -16.76 5.51 0.67
CA HIS A 59 -16.44 5.44 -0.77
C HIS A 59 -15.64 4.18 -1.12
N VAL A 60 -14.65 3.82 -0.31
CA VAL A 60 -13.88 2.58 -0.50
C VAL A 60 -14.79 1.36 -0.43
N LYS A 61 -15.62 1.26 0.61
CA LYS A 61 -16.58 0.15 0.75
C LYS A 61 -17.51 0.08 -0.44
N GLU A 62 -18.09 1.20 -0.86
CA GLU A 62 -18.98 1.25 -2.01
C GLU A 62 -18.32 0.71 -3.27
N SER A 63 -17.06 1.10 -3.55
CA SER A 63 -16.31 0.58 -4.69
C SER A 63 -16.02 -0.93 -4.61
N LEU A 64 -15.93 -1.48 -3.40
CA LEU A 64 -15.65 -2.91 -3.15
C LEU A 64 -16.92 -3.75 -2.97
N ARG A 65 -18.13 -3.16 -2.93
CA ARG A 65 -19.38 -3.90 -2.69
C ARG A 65 -19.70 -4.89 -3.81
N ASP A 66 -19.31 -4.58 -5.04
CA ASP A 66 -19.41 -5.52 -6.14
C ASP A 66 -18.43 -6.70 -5.91
N PRO A 67 -18.91 -7.96 -5.88
CA PRO A 67 -18.05 -9.11 -5.70
C PRO A 67 -16.90 -9.21 -6.71
N ALA A 68 -17.08 -8.74 -7.94
CA ALA A 68 -16.02 -8.73 -8.96
C ALA A 68 -14.93 -7.71 -8.61
N HIS A 69 -15.30 -6.56 -8.06
CA HIS A 69 -14.34 -5.54 -7.60
C HIS A 69 -13.56 -6.04 -6.38
N LEU A 70 -14.25 -6.65 -5.41
CA LEU A 70 -13.60 -7.24 -4.24
C LEU A 70 -12.63 -8.36 -4.65
N ALA A 71 -13.05 -9.24 -5.56
CA ALA A 71 -12.19 -10.30 -6.09
C ALA A 71 -10.96 -9.74 -6.82
N ALA A 72 -11.11 -8.64 -7.57
CA ALA A 72 -9.99 -7.96 -8.23
C ALA A 72 -9.01 -7.35 -7.21
N ALA A 73 -9.53 -6.69 -6.18
CA ALA A 73 -8.74 -6.13 -5.08
C ALA A 73 -8.00 -7.22 -4.27
N ILE A 74 -8.59 -8.39 -4.07
CA ILE A 74 -7.90 -9.52 -3.42
C ILE A 74 -6.91 -10.19 -4.38
N GLY A 75 -7.20 -10.18 -5.68
CA GLY A 75 -6.45 -10.89 -6.72
C GLY A 75 -4.98 -10.51 -6.80
N TYR A 76 -4.63 -9.23 -6.61
CA TYR A 76 -3.23 -8.80 -6.66
C TYR A 76 -2.40 -9.38 -5.52
N TYR A 77 -2.97 -9.57 -4.32
CA TYR A 77 -2.26 -10.25 -3.22
C TYR A 77 -1.97 -11.71 -3.54
N ARG A 78 -2.87 -12.38 -4.28
CA ARG A 78 -2.64 -13.76 -4.72
C ARG A 78 -1.57 -13.83 -5.80
N ALA A 79 -1.61 -12.91 -6.76
CA ALA A 79 -0.59 -12.80 -7.80
C ALA A 79 0.81 -12.50 -7.25
N LEU A 80 0.92 -11.88 -6.07
CA LEU A 80 2.19 -11.68 -5.38
C LEU A 80 2.90 -13.01 -5.00
N PHE A 81 2.15 -14.05 -4.64
CA PHE A 81 2.70 -15.34 -4.17
C PHE A 81 2.48 -16.52 -5.12
N ASP A 82 1.65 -16.35 -6.14
CA ASP A 82 1.32 -17.40 -7.10
C ASP A 82 1.63 -16.91 -8.53
N PRO A 83 2.86 -17.15 -9.03
CA PRO A 83 3.26 -16.77 -10.38
C PRO A 83 2.40 -17.40 -11.49
N SER A 84 1.66 -18.48 -11.22
CA SER A 84 0.75 -19.07 -12.22
C SER A 84 -0.42 -18.15 -12.56
N ARG A 85 -0.64 -17.10 -11.77
CA ARG A 85 -1.63 -16.04 -12.01
C ARG A 85 -1.10 -14.90 -12.87
N HIS A 86 0.20 -14.89 -13.19
CA HIS A 86 0.78 -13.86 -14.06
C HIS A 86 0.30 -14.08 -15.49
N VAL A 87 0.12 -12.98 -16.21
CA VAL A 87 -0.38 -12.99 -17.58
C VAL A 87 0.79 -12.75 -18.51
N GLU A 88 0.98 -13.62 -19.52
CA GLU A 88 2.11 -13.57 -20.46
C GLU A 88 2.26 -12.20 -21.15
N ALA A 89 1.14 -11.53 -21.43
CA ALA A 89 1.15 -10.20 -22.02
C ALA A 89 1.86 -9.13 -21.17
N TYR A 90 2.11 -9.40 -19.88
CA TYR A 90 2.80 -8.52 -18.93
C TYR A 90 4.13 -9.11 -18.42
N ALA A 91 4.71 -10.09 -19.12
CA ALA A 91 5.94 -10.75 -18.68
C ALA A 91 7.12 -9.77 -18.52
N ALA A 92 7.25 -8.80 -19.44
CA ALA A 92 8.29 -7.79 -19.39
C ALA A 92 8.14 -6.87 -18.16
N GLU A 93 6.91 -6.45 -17.84
CA GLU A 93 6.60 -5.66 -16.65
C GLU A 93 6.87 -6.46 -15.37
N GLN A 94 6.56 -7.75 -15.37
CA GLN A 94 6.82 -8.64 -14.23
C GLN A 94 8.31 -8.86 -13.98
N GLU A 95 9.15 -8.91 -15.01
CA GLU A 95 10.61 -8.93 -14.87
C GLU A 95 11.16 -7.58 -14.37
N ALA A 96 10.55 -6.47 -14.78
CA ALA A 96 11.00 -5.12 -14.43
C ALA A 96 10.81 -4.77 -12.94
N VAL A 97 9.95 -5.46 -12.19
CA VAL A 97 9.63 -5.12 -10.78
C VAL A 97 10.83 -5.17 -9.83
N THR A 98 11.91 -5.85 -10.20
CA THR A 98 13.16 -5.91 -9.40
C THR A 98 14.29 -5.06 -9.96
N ALA A 99 14.08 -4.39 -11.10
CA ALA A 99 15.07 -3.50 -11.68
C ALA A 99 15.00 -2.11 -11.02
N THR A 100 16.15 -1.43 -10.92
CA THR A 100 16.15 -0.01 -10.54
C THR A 100 15.50 0.79 -11.67
N GLY A 101 14.56 1.67 -11.32
CA GLY A 101 13.92 2.55 -12.29
C GLY A 101 14.91 3.52 -12.97
N GLU A 102 14.49 4.08 -14.10
CA GLU A 102 15.31 5.04 -14.87
C GLU A 102 14.89 6.50 -14.67
N VAL A 103 13.68 6.73 -14.19
CA VAL A 103 13.08 8.08 -14.04
C VAL A 103 13.16 8.51 -12.59
N PRO A 104 13.60 9.76 -12.27
CA PRO A 104 13.58 10.28 -10.91
C PRO A 104 12.19 10.18 -10.27
N ILE A 105 12.14 9.80 -8.98
CA ILE A 105 10.91 9.57 -8.22
C ILE A 105 10.86 10.51 -7.00
N LEU A 106 9.70 11.11 -6.76
CA LEU A 106 9.36 11.66 -5.44
C LEU A 106 8.66 10.56 -4.63
N TYR A 107 9.32 10.09 -3.57
CA TYR A 107 8.77 9.14 -2.61
C TYR A 107 8.31 9.88 -1.36
N LEU A 108 7.03 9.73 -1.00
CA LEU A 108 6.43 10.34 0.19
C LEU A 108 5.91 9.24 1.11
N HIS A 109 6.21 9.31 2.40
CA HIS A 109 5.80 8.28 3.36
C HIS A 109 5.46 8.87 4.72
N GLY A 110 4.35 8.45 5.31
CA GLY A 110 3.90 8.93 6.61
C GLY A 110 4.74 8.37 7.76
N THR A 111 5.10 9.19 8.75
CA THR A 111 5.85 8.69 9.93
C THR A 111 5.02 7.76 10.81
N ASP A 112 3.71 7.88 10.73
CA ASP A 112 2.74 7.14 11.55
C ASP A 112 2.05 6.05 10.71
N ASP A 113 2.61 5.68 9.55
CA ASP A 113 2.09 4.62 8.69
C ASP A 113 2.09 3.29 9.46
N GLY A 114 0.88 2.78 9.73
CA GLY A 114 0.64 1.52 10.41
C GLY A 114 0.56 0.31 9.48
N CYS A 115 0.54 0.53 8.17
CA CYS A 115 0.62 -0.52 7.14
C CYS A 115 2.07 -0.94 6.94
N ILE A 116 2.93 0.01 6.56
CA ILE A 116 4.38 -0.17 6.36
C ILE A 116 5.10 0.83 7.26
N GLY A 117 5.88 0.35 8.23
CA GLY A 117 6.56 1.24 9.18
C GLY A 117 7.62 2.13 8.54
N ALA A 118 7.78 3.35 9.06
CA ALA A 118 8.82 4.29 8.62
C ALA A 118 10.25 3.71 8.79
N ASP A 119 10.44 2.82 9.76
CA ASP A 119 11.67 2.06 9.99
C ASP A 119 11.99 1.07 8.86
N VAL A 120 10.95 0.50 8.23
CA VAL A 120 11.10 -0.45 7.11
C VAL A 120 11.57 0.26 5.84
N VAL A 121 11.20 1.52 5.65
CA VAL A 121 11.50 2.28 4.43
C VAL A 121 12.76 3.14 4.54
N GLN A 122 13.51 3.08 5.64
CA GLN A 122 14.74 3.87 5.82
C GLN A 122 15.78 3.64 4.72
N GLY A 123 15.87 2.42 4.19
CA GLY A 123 16.77 2.05 3.09
C GLY A 123 16.21 2.33 1.69
N ALA A 124 14.96 2.80 1.58
CA ALA A 124 14.34 3.06 0.28
C ALA A 124 15.16 4.01 -0.62
N PRO A 125 15.82 5.08 -0.11
CA PRO A 125 16.62 5.96 -0.96
C PRO A 125 17.74 5.26 -1.74
N ASP A 126 18.32 4.19 -1.20
CA ASP A 126 19.39 3.42 -1.85
C ASP A 126 18.90 2.62 -3.08
N HIS A 127 17.58 2.45 -3.19
CA HIS A 127 16.92 1.76 -4.30
C HIS A 127 16.26 2.71 -5.30
N LEU A 128 16.24 4.01 -5.02
CA LEU A 128 15.62 4.99 -5.90
C LEU A 128 16.57 5.39 -7.05
N PRO A 129 16.03 5.71 -8.25
CA PRO A 129 16.82 6.21 -9.37
C PRO A 129 17.56 7.51 -9.01
N ALA A 130 18.68 7.79 -9.68
CA ALA A 130 19.42 9.03 -9.46
C ALA A 130 18.53 10.27 -9.68
N GLY A 131 18.67 11.27 -8.80
CA GLY A 131 17.84 12.49 -8.82
C GLY A 131 16.49 12.34 -8.10
N SER A 132 16.18 11.17 -7.56
CA SER A 132 15.00 10.96 -6.71
C SER A 132 15.10 11.67 -5.36
N ARG A 133 13.94 11.94 -4.76
CA ARG A 133 13.83 12.51 -3.41
C ARG A 133 12.88 11.69 -2.58
N MET A 134 13.25 11.41 -1.33
CA MET A 134 12.38 10.80 -0.34
C MET A 134 12.08 11.80 0.78
N GLU A 135 10.81 11.92 1.16
CA GLU A 135 10.37 12.76 2.27
C GLU A 135 9.49 11.98 3.24
N LEU A 136 9.77 12.14 4.53
CA LEU A 136 8.93 11.63 5.61
C LEU A 136 7.92 12.71 6.02
N VAL A 137 6.64 12.34 5.98
CA VAL A 137 5.52 13.20 6.31
C VAL A 137 5.14 12.99 7.77
N ASP A 138 5.77 13.81 8.61
CA ASP A 138 5.51 13.85 10.06
C ASP A 138 4.01 13.90 10.39
N GLY A 139 3.59 12.99 11.27
CA GLY A 139 2.22 12.87 11.78
C GLY A 139 1.17 12.49 10.74
N ALA A 140 1.55 11.82 9.65
CA ALA A 140 0.65 11.22 8.67
C ALA A 140 0.79 9.70 8.69
N GLY A 141 -0.32 8.99 8.47
CA GLY A 141 -0.35 7.55 8.27
C GLY A 141 -0.20 7.14 6.80
N HIS A 142 -0.75 5.97 6.49
CA HIS A 142 -0.71 5.35 5.16
C HIS A 142 -1.43 6.16 4.09
N PHE A 143 -2.53 6.83 4.43
CA PHE A 143 -3.33 7.63 3.50
C PHE A 143 -2.94 9.11 3.55
N LEU A 144 -1.64 9.41 3.57
CA LEU A 144 -1.08 10.76 3.70
C LEU A 144 -1.68 11.83 2.79
N HIS A 145 -2.15 11.45 1.58
CA HIS A 145 -2.80 12.36 0.64
C HIS A 145 -4.20 12.80 1.07
N LEU A 146 -4.90 11.99 1.87
CA LEU A 146 -6.18 12.33 2.50
C LEU A 146 -5.97 13.00 3.86
N GLU A 147 -4.95 12.58 4.60
CA GLU A 147 -4.66 13.12 5.95
C GLU A 147 -4.03 14.51 5.93
N ARG A 148 -3.16 14.79 4.94
CA ARG A 148 -2.39 16.03 4.83
C ARG A 148 -2.44 16.60 3.40
N PRO A 149 -3.62 16.80 2.80
CA PRO A 149 -3.75 17.10 1.37
C PRO A 149 -2.97 18.35 0.95
N GLU A 150 -2.96 19.42 1.75
CA GLU A 150 -2.23 20.64 1.42
C GLU A 150 -0.71 20.42 1.40
N ARG A 151 -0.19 19.61 2.33
CA ARG A 151 1.23 19.27 2.39
C ARG A 151 1.61 18.40 1.19
N ILE A 152 0.86 17.33 0.92
CA ILE A 152 1.16 16.43 -0.19
C ILE A 152 1.06 17.15 -1.54
N ASN A 153 0.02 17.93 -1.75
CA ASN A 153 -0.14 18.71 -2.98
C ASN A 153 1.02 19.70 -3.18
N ARG A 154 1.48 20.36 -2.13
CA ARG A 154 2.66 21.24 -2.22
C ARG A 154 3.92 20.48 -2.64
N GLU A 155 4.21 19.33 -2.00
CA GLU A 155 5.41 18.55 -2.34
C GLU A 155 5.36 18.02 -3.77
N VAL A 156 4.20 17.54 -4.22
CA VAL A 156 3.98 17.07 -5.60
C VAL A 156 4.14 18.21 -6.60
N LEU A 157 3.51 19.37 -6.35
CA LEU A 157 3.60 20.51 -7.25
C LEU A 157 5.03 21.07 -7.33
N ALA A 158 5.73 21.14 -6.20
CA ALA A 158 7.12 21.56 -6.16
C ALA A 158 8.02 20.61 -6.98
N TRP A 159 7.81 19.30 -6.86
CA TRP A 159 8.53 18.31 -7.64
C TRP A 159 8.27 18.42 -9.15
N LEU A 160 7.02 18.64 -9.54
CA LEU A 160 6.66 18.80 -10.95
C LEU A 160 7.18 20.11 -11.57
N ALA A 161 7.48 21.12 -10.75
CA ALA A 161 7.98 22.41 -11.21
C ALA A 161 9.49 22.41 -11.53
N GLY A 162 10.26 21.43 -11.06
CA GLY A 162 11.72 21.33 -11.22
C GLY A 162 12.46 21.88 -10.01
#